data_AF-A0A7J3QX19-F1
#
_entry.id   AF-A0A7J3QX19-F1
#
_cell.length_a   1.000
_cell.length_b   1.000
_cell.length_c   1.000
_cell.angle_alpha   90.00
_cell.angle_beta   90.00
_cell.angle_gamma   90.00
#
_symmetry.space_group_name_H-M   'P 1'
#
loop_
_entity.id
_entity.type
_entity.pdbx_description
1 polymer ?
#
loop_
_entity_poly.entity_id
_entity_poly.type
_entity_poly.pdbx_seq_one_letter_code
_entity_poly.pdbx_strand_id
1 'polypeptide(L)'
;TTEKKIVKKIPKKEKRLALFSAIAATASKETVASRGHAIEGVPQIPLVVVDELEGLKKTKDVEETLIKLGVLADLYRVKESIKVRAGKGKLRGRRIKQAVGPLIVVAEDKGIGEAARNIPGVDVVPVRGLNAEILAPGTHPGRLTIWTKGAIEALNKVYCKGEAA
;
A
#
# COMPACT_ATOMS: atom_id res chain seq x y z
N THR A 1 22.17 -10.20 30.18
CA THR A 1 21.83 -10.28 28.73
C THR A 1 20.51 -10.99 28.63
N THR A 2 19.44 -10.31 28.23
CA THR A 2 18.07 -10.82 28.41
C THR A 2 17.77 -11.99 27.45
N GLU A 3 17.49 -13.17 28.00
CA GLU A 3 17.14 -14.43 27.31
C GLU A 3 15.77 -14.39 26.59
N LYS A 4 15.28 -13.20 26.25
CA LYS A 4 13.93 -13.03 25.69
C LYS A 4 13.95 -13.38 24.20
N LYS A 5 13.12 -14.36 23.80
CA LYS A 5 12.86 -14.66 22.39
C LYS A 5 11.93 -13.60 21.78
N ILE A 6 12.49 -12.67 20.99
CA ILE A 6 11.74 -11.53 20.40
C ILE A 6 11.16 -11.87 19.02
N VAL A 7 11.76 -12.83 18.30
CA VAL A 7 11.38 -13.17 16.93
C VAL A 7 10.58 -14.47 16.91
N LYS A 8 9.37 -14.42 16.33
CA LYS A 8 8.57 -15.60 16.00
C LYS A 8 8.86 -16.00 14.55
N LYS A 9 9.41 -17.20 14.36
CA LYS A 9 9.67 -17.75 13.02
C LYS A 9 8.35 -18.23 12.41
N ILE A 10 8.06 -17.76 11.19
CA ILE A 10 6.89 -18.18 10.41
C ILE A 10 7.37 -19.08 9.26
N PRO A 11 6.69 -20.19 8.97
CA PRO A 11 6.98 -21.00 7.79
C PRO A 11 6.93 -20.18 6.50
N LYS A 12 7.89 -20.41 5.59
CA LYS A 12 7.96 -19.68 4.31
C LYS A 12 6.70 -19.87 3.46
N LYS A 13 6.07 -21.05 3.53
CA LYS A 13 4.83 -21.37 2.82
C LYS A 13 3.66 -20.51 3.31
N GLU A 14 3.44 -20.45 4.62
CA GLU A 14 2.39 -19.62 5.23
C GLU A 14 2.59 -18.14 4.92
N LYS A 15 3.84 -17.64 4.98
CA LYS A 15 4.13 -16.25 4.61
C LYS A 15 3.74 -15.93 3.16
N ARG A 16 3.96 -16.87 2.23
CA ARG A 16 3.57 -16.73 0.81
C ARG A 16 2.05 -16.80 0.63
N LEU A 17 1.37 -17.73 1.30
CA LEU A 17 -0.09 -17.82 1.26
C LEU A 17 -0.74 -16.54 1.78
N ALA A 18 -0.25 -16.00 2.90
CA ALA A 18 -0.72 -14.74 3.44
C ALA A 18 -0.54 -13.57 2.46
N LEU A 19 0.57 -13.54 1.71
CA LEU A 19 0.80 -12.55 0.67
C LEU A 19 -0.24 -12.68 -0.45
N PHE A 20 -0.50 -13.88 -0.95
CA PHE A 20 -1.48 -14.12 -2.02
C PHE A 20 -2.91 -13.78 -1.59
N SER A 21 -3.31 -14.17 -0.37
CA SER A 21 -4.60 -13.78 0.20
C SER A 21 -4.72 -12.27 0.34
N ALA A 22 -3.64 -11.58 0.74
CA ALA A 22 -3.64 -10.13 0.86
C ALA A 22 -3.76 -9.45 -0.51
N ILE A 23 -3.04 -9.92 -1.54
CA ILE A 23 -3.15 -9.41 -2.91
C ILE A 23 -4.57 -9.62 -3.44
N ALA A 24 -5.11 -10.83 -3.33
CA ALA A 24 -6.48 -11.15 -3.77
C ALA A 24 -7.53 -10.23 -3.11
N ALA A 25 -7.38 -9.94 -1.82
CA ALA A 25 -8.30 -9.04 -1.12
C ALA A 25 -8.25 -7.58 -1.62
N THR A 26 -7.15 -7.15 -2.24
CA THR A 26 -7.07 -5.81 -2.84
C THR A 26 -7.86 -5.68 -4.14
N ALA A 27 -8.18 -6.80 -4.80
CA ALA A 27 -8.99 -6.82 -6.01
C ALA A 27 -10.50 -6.73 -5.72
N SER A 28 -10.95 -7.06 -4.50
CA SER A 28 -12.38 -7.00 -4.15
C SER A 28 -12.76 -5.64 -3.54
N LYS A 29 -13.68 -4.95 -4.21
CA LYS A 29 -14.23 -3.65 -3.81
C LYS A 29 -14.86 -3.69 -2.41
N GLU A 30 -15.57 -4.76 -2.09
CA GLU A 30 -16.25 -4.95 -0.81
C GLU A 30 -15.25 -5.00 0.35
N THR A 31 -14.17 -5.77 0.21
CA THR A 31 -13.12 -5.84 1.24
C THR A 31 -12.43 -4.50 1.44
N VAL A 32 -12.13 -3.76 0.36
CA VAL A 32 -11.49 -2.44 0.46
C VAL A 32 -12.41 -1.41 1.13
N ALA A 33 -13.70 -1.44 0.82
CA ALA A 33 -14.70 -0.59 1.48
C ALA A 33 -14.85 -0.94 2.96
N SER A 34 -14.95 -2.23 3.29
CA SER A 34 -15.13 -2.72 4.67
C SER A 34 -13.98 -2.33 5.61
N ARG A 35 -12.78 -2.14 5.05
CA ARG A 35 -11.60 -1.65 5.78
C ARG A 35 -11.73 -0.17 6.18
N GLY A 36 -12.53 0.61 5.45
CA GLY A 36 -12.73 2.04 5.67
C GLY A 36 -11.89 2.95 4.76
N HIS A 37 -11.52 2.47 3.56
CA HIS A 37 -11.01 3.35 2.51
C HIS A 37 -12.17 4.07 1.81
N ALA A 38 -11.96 5.34 1.46
CA ALA A 38 -12.95 6.11 0.70
C ALA A 38 -12.77 5.85 -0.80
N ILE A 39 -13.61 4.96 -1.35
CA ILE A 39 -13.48 4.45 -2.72
C ILE A 39 -14.54 4.97 -3.71
N GLU A 40 -15.38 5.91 -3.29
CA GLU A 40 -16.52 6.41 -4.08
C GLU A 40 -16.10 7.04 -5.41
N GLY A 41 -14.96 7.75 -5.43
CA GLY A 41 -14.42 8.39 -6.63
C GLY A 41 -13.53 7.49 -7.49
N VAL A 42 -13.24 6.27 -7.07
CA VAL A 42 -12.30 5.39 -7.78
C VAL A 42 -13.05 4.61 -8.86
N PRO A 43 -12.61 4.67 -10.14
CA PRO A 43 -13.35 4.08 -11.26
C PRO A 43 -13.40 2.54 -11.22
N GLN A 44 -12.28 1.91 -10.83
CA GLN A 44 -12.15 0.45 -10.81
C GLN A 44 -11.21 0.00 -9.69
N ILE A 45 -11.50 -1.17 -9.11
CA ILE A 45 -10.64 -1.88 -8.19
C ILE A 45 -10.41 -3.29 -8.77
N PRO A 46 -9.15 -3.77 -8.91
CA PRO A 46 -7.90 -3.06 -8.62
C PRO A 46 -7.64 -1.90 -9.60
N LEU A 47 -7.04 -0.81 -9.12
CA LEU A 47 -6.72 0.34 -9.96
C LEU A 47 -5.39 0.09 -10.68
N VAL A 48 -5.43 -0.01 -12.01
CA VAL A 48 -4.23 -0.22 -12.84
C VAL A 48 -3.91 1.07 -13.60
N VAL A 49 -2.67 1.51 -13.50
CA VAL A 49 -2.17 2.76 -14.09
C VAL A 49 -0.98 2.50 -15.02
N VAL A 50 -0.70 3.47 -15.89
CA VAL A 50 0.46 3.43 -16.79
C VAL A 50 1.78 3.56 -16.03
N ASP A 51 2.84 2.98 -16.60
CA ASP A 51 4.18 2.94 -15.98
C ASP A 51 4.87 4.30 -15.93
N GLU A 52 4.34 5.31 -16.63
CA GLU A 52 4.82 6.69 -16.56
C GLU A 52 4.75 7.27 -15.15
N LEU A 53 3.84 6.75 -14.31
CA LEU A 53 3.73 7.15 -12.91
C LEU A 53 5.01 6.87 -12.11
N GLU A 54 5.79 5.86 -12.49
CA GLU A 54 7.05 5.51 -11.81
C GLU A 54 8.12 6.62 -11.93
N GLY A 55 8.05 7.43 -12.99
CA GLY A 55 9.02 8.48 -13.31
C GLY A 55 8.73 9.85 -12.70
N LEU A 56 7.63 10.01 -11.96
CA LEU A 56 7.27 11.28 -11.34
C LEU A 56 8.25 11.63 -10.21
N LYS A 57 8.92 12.78 -10.33
CA LYS A 57 9.93 13.24 -9.37
C LYS A 57 9.43 14.30 -8.39
N LYS A 58 8.36 15.02 -8.73
CA LYS A 58 7.81 16.08 -7.88
C LYS A 58 6.56 15.58 -7.17
N THR A 59 6.47 15.87 -5.88
CA THR A 59 5.30 15.53 -5.05
C THR A 59 4.00 16.13 -5.58
N LYS A 60 4.07 17.35 -6.12
CA LYS A 60 2.90 18.04 -6.69
C LYS A 60 2.29 17.23 -7.84
N ASP A 61 3.13 16.73 -8.73
CA ASP A 61 2.69 15.94 -9.89
C ASP A 61 2.05 14.61 -9.45
N VAL A 62 2.58 14.00 -8.38
CA VAL A 62 2.00 12.80 -7.76
C VAL A 62 0.65 13.11 -7.11
N GLU A 63 0.50 14.23 -6.40
CA GLU A 63 -0.77 14.62 -5.79
C GLU A 63 -1.83 14.93 -6.86
N GLU A 64 -1.47 15.66 -7.92
CA GLU A 64 -2.35 15.95 -9.05
C GLU A 64 -2.80 14.68 -9.79
N THR A 65 -1.91 13.69 -9.96
CA THR A 65 -2.27 12.40 -10.57
C THR A 65 -3.21 11.59 -9.67
N LEU A 66 -2.95 11.51 -8.36
CA LEU A 66 -3.84 10.83 -7.41
C LEU A 66 -5.23 11.48 -7.34
N ILE A 67 -5.31 12.81 -7.47
CA ILE A 67 -6.59 13.54 -7.58
C ILE A 67 -7.34 13.11 -8.85
N LYS A 68 -6.66 13.09 -10.01
CA LYS A 68 -7.27 12.68 -11.29
C LYS A 68 -7.73 11.22 -11.28
N LEU A 69 -7.06 10.36 -10.52
CA LEU A 69 -7.43 8.96 -10.34
C LEU A 69 -8.62 8.75 -9.37
N GLY A 70 -9.12 9.82 -8.74
CA GLY A 70 -10.27 9.76 -7.84
C GLY A 70 -9.95 9.32 -6.41
N VAL A 71 -8.67 9.28 -6.03
CA VAL A 71 -8.20 8.85 -4.69
C VAL A 71 -8.22 9.99 -3.66
N LEU A 72 -8.70 11.17 -4.07
CA LEU A 72 -8.69 12.39 -3.26
C LEU A 72 -9.40 12.22 -1.91
N ALA A 73 -10.55 11.54 -1.88
CA ALA A 73 -11.30 11.31 -0.65
C ALA A 73 -10.50 10.50 0.38
N ASP A 74 -9.74 9.50 -0.07
CA ASP A 74 -8.91 8.69 0.83
C ASP A 74 -7.71 9.49 1.38
N LEU A 75 -7.14 10.39 0.56
CA LEU A 75 -6.08 11.28 1.00
C LEU A 75 -6.56 12.29 2.06
N TYR A 76 -7.74 12.89 1.87
CA TYR A 76 -8.33 13.79 2.87
C TYR A 76 -8.62 13.05 4.18
N ARG A 77 -9.20 11.85 4.12
CA ARG A 77 -9.41 10.99 5.29
C ARG A 77 -8.11 10.76 6.06
N VAL A 78 -7.00 10.52 5.38
CA VAL A 78 -5.70 10.38 6.06
C VAL A 78 -5.25 11.70 6.65
N LYS A 79 -5.28 12.81 5.89
CA LYS A 79 -4.86 14.13 6.39
C LYS A 79 -5.61 14.53 7.67
N GLU A 80 -6.92 14.32 7.72
CA GLU A 80 -7.75 14.61 8.91
C GLU A 80 -7.48 13.65 10.08
N SER A 81 -7.06 12.42 9.80
CA SER A 81 -6.80 11.41 10.84
C SER A 81 -5.53 11.68 11.66
N ILE A 82 -4.68 12.61 11.23
CA ILE A 82 -3.40 12.93 11.86
C ILE A 82 -3.67 13.55 13.23
N LYS A 83 -3.33 12.82 14.30
CA LYS A 83 -3.49 13.29 15.67
C LYS A 83 -2.35 12.86 16.57
N VAL A 84 -2.21 13.59 17.69
CA VAL A 84 -1.25 13.23 18.73
C VAL A 84 -1.72 11.96 19.45
N ARG A 85 -0.81 10.99 19.57
CA ARG A 85 -1.05 9.72 20.23
C ARG A 85 -1.30 9.92 21.73
N ALA A 86 -2.39 9.33 22.22
CA ALA A 86 -2.69 9.27 23.64
C ALA A 86 -1.68 8.40 24.43
N GLY A 87 -1.60 8.63 25.74
CA GLY A 87 -0.77 7.83 26.66
C GLY A 87 0.72 8.13 26.62
N LYS A 88 1.56 7.20 27.08
CA LYS A 88 3.03 7.40 27.18
C LYS A 88 3.78 7.23 25.85
N GLY A 89 3.10 6.79 24.79
CA GLY A 89 3.72 6.55 23.48
C GLY A 89 4.31 7.81 22.84
N LYS A 90 3.70 8.97 23.11
CA LYS A 90 4.20 10.30 22.70
C LYS A 90 5.61 10.60 23.21
N LEU A 91 5.95 10.15 24.42
CA LEU A 91 7.27 10.35 25.01
C LEU A 91 8.34 9.39 24.44
N ARG A 92 7.93 8.31 23.77
CA ARG A 92 8.82 7.28 23.22
C ARG A 92 9.04 7.45 21.71
N GLY A 93 9.02 8.68 21.21
CA GLY A 93 9.21 9.00 19.79
C GLY A 93 8.05 8.63 18.85
N ARG A 94 6.91 8.15 19.37
CA ARG A 94 5.73 7.76 18.56
C ARG A 94 4.58 8.74 18.77
N ARG A 95 4.85 10.03 18.57
CA ARG A 95 3.92 11.13 18.86
C ARG A 95 2.72 11.17 17.92
N ILE A 96 2.90 10.87 16.64
CA ILE A 96 1.83 10.99 15.64
C ILE A 96 1.16 9.63 15.43
N LYS A 97 -0.16 9.65 15.27
CA LYS A 97 -0.98 8.54 14.74
C LYS A 97 -1.74 9.07 13.54
N GLN A 98 -1.72 8.33 12.44
CA GLN A 98 -2.47 8.60 11.22
C GLN A 98 -3.09 7.30 10.70
N ALA A 99 -4.12 7.42 9.88
CA ALA A 99 -4.70 6.31 9.16
C ALA A 99 -3.77 5.82 8.04
N VAL A 100 -3.98 4.58 7.61
CA VAL A 100 -3.28 4.02 6.45
C VAL A 100 -4.05 4.44 5.20
N GLY A 101 -3.35 5.03 4.24
CA GLY A 101 -3.90 5.47 2.96
C GLY A 101 -3.60 4.48 1.83
N PRO A 102 -3.59 4.96 0.57
CA PRO A 102 -3.36 4.12 -0.58
C PRO A 102 -1.91 3.60 -0.63
N LEU A 103 -1.73 2.48 -1.31
CA LEU A 103 -0.42 1.90 -1.61
C LEU A 103 -0.21 1.93 -3.12
N ILE A 104 0.91 2.48 -3.56
CA ILE A 104 1.35 2.44 -4.95
C ILE A 104 2.35 1.31 -5.10
N VAL A 105 2.04 0.36 -5.97
CA VAL A 105 2.93 -0.76 -6.30
C VAL A 105 3.52 -0.54 -7.68
N VAL A 106 4.85 -0.51 -7.73
CA VAL A 106 5.64 -0.22 -8.93
C VAL A 106 6.54 -1.39 -9.31
N ALA A 107 6.89 -1.51 -10.59
CA ALA A 107 7.87 -2.50 -11.03
C ALA A 107 9.26 -2.10 -10.53
N GLU A 108 9.63 -0.85 -10.80
CA GLU A 108 10.89 -0.23 -10.42
C GLU A 108 10.66 1.19 -9.90
N ASP A 109 11.47 1.63 -8.94
CA ASP A 109 11.41 2.99 -8.43
C ASP A 109 12.32 3.89 -9.28
N LYS A 110 11.72 4.77 -10.09
CA LYS A 110 12.42 5.74 -10.95
C LYS A 110 12.36 7.16 -10.39
N GLY A 111 12.02 7.32 -9.10
CA GLY A 111 11.91 8.61 -8.40
C GLY A 111 10.57 8.82 -7.70
N ILE A 112 9.57 7.98 -8.00
CA ILE A 112 8.25 8.01 -7.36
C ILE A 112 8.31 7.78 -5.85
N GLY A 113 9.25 6.94 -5.36
CA GLY A 113 9.42 6.69 -3.94
C GLY A 113 9.76 7.96 -3.16
N GLU A 114 10.63 8.81 -3.72
CA GLU A 114 10.98 10.10 -3.12
C GLU A 114 9.84 11.12 -3.27
N ALA A 115 9.21 11.17 -4.44
CA ALA A 115 8.14 12.12 -4.74
C ALA A 115 6.92 11.90 -3.85
N ALA A 116 6.52 10.65 -3.62
CA ALA A 116 5.32 10.30 -2.85
C ALA A 116 5.55 10.30 -1.33
N ARG A 117 6.81 10.24 -0.85
CA ARG A 117 7.15 10.10 0.58
C ARG A 117 6.55 11.19 1.47
N ASN A 118 6.38 12.40 0.93
CA ASN A 118 5.85 13.53 1.68
C ASN A 118 4.31 13.56 1.75
N ILE A 119 3.62 12.71 0.98
CA ILE A 119 2.16 12.65 0.97
C ILE A 119 1.68 11.76 2.13
N PRO A 120 0.87 12.27 3.07
CA PRO A 120 0.43 11.49 4.21
C PRO A 120 -0.37 10.23 3.81
N GLY A 121 0.05 9.08 4.32
CA GLY A 121 -0.63 7.79 4.15
C GLY A 121 -0.42 7.09 2.82
N VAL A 122 0.28 7.73 1.87
CA VAL A 122 0.70 7.10 0.63
C VAL A 122 2.00 6.35 0.88
N ASP A 123 1.99 5.04 0.64
CA ASP A 123 3.22 4.24 0.61
C ASP A 123 3.52 3.84 -0.82
N VAL A 124 4.81 3.74 -1.17
CA VAL A 124 5.29 3.22 -2.45
C VAL A 124 6.13 2.00 -2.20
N VAL A 125 5.86 0.90 -2.90
CA VAL A 125 6.61 -0.35 -2.74
C VAL A 125 6.87 -1.01 -4.09
N PRO A 126 8.12 -1.42 -4.38
CA PRO A 126 8.39 -2.21 -5.56
C PRO A 126 7.84 -3.64 -5.40
N VAL A 127 7.45 -4.31 -6.48
CA VAL A 127 6.91 -5.69 -6.46
C VAL A 127 7.81 -6.66 -5.68
N ARG A 128 9.14 -6.52 -5.80
CA ARG A 128 10.10 -7.37 -5.09
C ARG A 128 10.08 -7.19 -3.56
N GLY A 129 9.64 -6.03 -3.08
CA GLY A 129 9.54 -5.67 -1.66
C GLY A 129 8.15 -5.89 -1.06
N LEU A 130 7.21 -6.46 -1.81
CA LEU A 130 5.84 -6.66 -1.39
C LEU A 130 5.75 -7.63 -0.19
N ASN A 131 5.06 -7.22 0.87
CA ASN A 131 4.87 -8.01 2.07
C ASN A 131 3.40 -7.98 2.52
N ALA A 132 2.94 -9.05 3.17
CA ALA A 132 1.58 -9.15 3.69
C ALA A 132 1.25 -8.02 4.70
N GLU A 133 2.22 -7.55 5.47
CA GLU A 133 2.04 -6.44 6.42
C GLU A 133 1.71 -5.11 5.73
N ILE A 134 2.24 -4.89 4.52
CA ILE A 134 2.05 -3.65 3.76
C ILE A 134 0.67 -3.62 3.09
N LEU A 135 0.23 -4.79 2.61
CA LEU A 135 -1.09 -4.98 1.98
C LEU A 135 -2.22 -5.15 3.00
N ALA A 136 -1.92 -5.70 4.17
CA ALA A 136 -2.85 -5.94 5.26
C ALA A 136 -2.37 -5.35 6.60
N PRO A 137 -2.15 -4.01 6.70
CA PRO A 137 -1.67 -3.42 7.93
C PRO A 137 -2.68 -3.60 9.06
N GLY A 138 -2.19 -3.96 10.25
CA GLY A 138 -3.03 -4.23 11.41
C GLY A 138 -3.91 -5.49 11.25
N THR A 139 -3.49 -6.47 10.44
CA THR A 139 -4.22 -7.73 10.17
C THR A 139 -5.58 -7.58 9.49
N HIS A 140 -5.88 -6.40 8.95
CA HIS A 140 -7.05 -6.16 8.11
C HIS A 140 -6.64 -6.20 6.64
N PRO A 141 -7.20 -7.10 5.81
CA PRO A 141 -6.92 -7.16 4.38
C PRO A 141 -7.67 -6.05 3.60
N GLY A 142 -7.38 -5.91 2.31
CA GLY A 142 -8.09 -4.95 1.44
C GLY A 142 -7.59 -3.51 1.57
N ARG A 143 -6.28 -3.28 1.56
CA ARG A 143 -5.75 -1.91 1.41
C ARG A 143 -6.08 -1.39 0.00
N LEU A 144 -6.40 -0.11 -0.14
CA LEU A 144 -6.52 0.52 -1.45
C LEU A 144 -5.16 0.50 -2.16
N THR A 145 -5.05 -0.25 -3.26
CA THR A 145 -3.80 -0.43 -4.00
C THR A 145 -3.93 0.10 -5.43
N ILE A 146 -2.88 0.78 -5.87
CA ILE A 146 -2.70 1.31 -7.22
C ILE A 146 -1.52 0.55 -7.82
N TRP A 147 -1.76 -0.16 -8.91
CA TRP A 147 -0.78 -1.01 -9.56
C TRP A 147 -0.31 -0.37 -10.86
N THR A 148 0.99 -0.27 -11.08
CA THR A 148 1.49 0.00 -12.44
C THR A 148 1.34 -1.24 -13.31
N LYS A 149 1.19 -1.06 -14.62
CA LYS A 149 1.06 -2.17 -15.56
C LYS A 149 2.26 -3.11 -15.46
N GLY A 150 3.47 -2.55 -15.46
CA GLY A 150 4.72 -3.29 -15.28
C GLY A 150 4.78 -4.02 -13.94
N ALA A 151 4.15 -3.50 -12.87
CA ALA A 151 4.09 -4.19 -11.60
C ALA A 151 3.27 -5.50 -11.69
N ILE A 152 2.16 -5.50 -12.42
CA ILE A 152 1.35 -6.71 -12.64
C ILE A 152 2.11 -7.74 -13.48
N GLU A 153 2.78 -7.30 -14.55
CA GLU A 153 3.62 -8.16 -15.38
C GLU A 153 4.76 -8.80 -14.58
N ALA A 154 5.42 -8.01 -13.73
CA ALA A 154 6.45 -8.51 -12.81
C ALA A 154 5.88 -9.48 -11.78
N LEU A 155 4.69 -9.22 -11.25
CA LEU A 155 4.02 -10.11 -10.29
C LEU A 155 3.72 -11.48 -10.93
N ASN A 156 3.22 -11.48 -12.17
CA ASN A 156 2.98 -12.68 -12.95
C ASN A 156 4.27 -13.47 -13.15
N LYS A 157 5.37 -12.82 -13.55
CA LYS A 157 6.67 -13.50 -13.72
C LYS A 157 7.22 -14.13 -12.43
N VAL A 158 6.97 -13.51 -11.28
CA VAL A 158 7.49 -13.97 -9.99
C VAL A 158 6.68 -15.13 -9.41
N TYR A 159 5.35 -15.11 -9.58
CA TYR A 159 4.44 -16.04 -8.89
C TYR A 159 3.65 -16.97 -9.80
N CYS A 160 3.32 -16.55 -11.01
CA CYS A 160 2.63 -17.38 -12.00
C CYS A 160 3.67 -18.04 -12.92
N LYS A 161 3.91 -19.34 -12.72
CA LYS A 161 4.55 -20.22 -13.71
C LYS A 161 3.54 -20.87 -14.67
N GLY A 162 2.39 -20.24 -14.88
CA GLY A 162 1.31 -20.76 -15.73
C GLY A 162 1.09 -19.87 -16.95
N GLU A 163 0.84 -20.50 -18.10
CA GLU A 163 0.53 -19.85 -19.38
C GLU A 163 -0.58 -18.80 -19.23
N ALA A 164 -0.44 -17.71 -19.99
CA ALA A 164 -1.50 -16.74 -20.16
C ALA A 164 -2.71 -17.44 -20.80
N ALA A 165 -3.82 -17.48 -20.07
CA ALA A 165 -5.13 -17.84 -20.63
C ALA A 165 -5.72 -16.65 -21.40
#